data_AF-A0A7R9SZB8-F1
#
_entry.id   AF-A0A7R9SZB8-F1
#
_cell.length_a   1.000
_cell.length_b   1.000
_cell.length_c   1.000
_cell.angle_alpha   90.00
_cell.angle_beta   90.00
_cell.angle_gamma   90.00
#
_symmetry.space_group_name_H-M   'P 1'
#
loop_
_entity.id
_entity.type
_entity.pdbx_description
1 polymer ?
#
loop_
_entity_poly.entity_id
_entity_poly.type
_entity_poly.pdbx_seq_one_letter_code
_entity_poly.pdbx_strand_id
1 'polypeptide(L)'
;MAPSKKGGKTAAAPVVAHDEDDLIQVTPAMKQQAAKFKAAGNNAFSAGRYYAATAEFTKAIECDPYDHIFYSNRSACYANLDQHSKACADARRCIELRPDFAKGYSRLGFALFKAGFLHDAMNAYERGLTVDPKNNNLIEGLGEAKLAQKAKIEAAKLSAQMDNVTLDEHVIGIDLGTTYSCVSVWRNGEAHVLTNAEGDRTTPSWVAFTEQGRLVGDAAKRQAAINPKNTLFNIKRIIGRQYSECAQELELMPFDVKEGEGGKPIVSVDV
;
A
#
# COMPACT_ATOMS: atom_id res chain seq x y z
N MET A 1 14.40 -28.41 -43.03
CA MET A 1 13.26 -28.42 -42.09
C MET A 1 13.79 -28.14 -40.70
N ALA A 2 13.60 -26.93 -40.18
CA ALA A 2 13.95 -26.54 -38.82
C ALA A 2 12.65 -26.14 -38.09
N PRO A 3 12.36 -26.63 -36.87
CA PRO A 3 11.13 -26.27 -36.20
C PRO A 3 11.27 -24.94 -35.45
N SER A 4 10.34 -24.05 -35.79
CA SER A 4 10.00 -22.78 -35.17
C SER A 4 9.86 -22.83 -33.65
N LYS A 5 10.64 -22.04 -32.91
CA LYS A 5 10.36 -21.70 -31.51
C LYS A 5 9.26 -20.64 -31.44
N LYS A 6 8.05 -21.05 -31.06
CA LYS A 6 6.95 -20.13 -30.72
C LYS A 6 7.29 -19.43 -29.40
N GLY A 7 7.32 -18.09 -29.44
CA GLY A 7 7.41 -17.25 -28.25
C GLY A 7 6.15 -17.39 -27.39
N GLY A 8 6.34 -17.78 -26.14
CA GLY A 8 5.29 -17.75 -25.12
C GLY A 8 4.97 -16.29 -24.78
N LYS A 9 3.73 -15.88 -25.05
CA LYS A 9 3.15 -14.66 -24.48
C LYS A 9 3.07 -14.86 -22.96
N THR A 10 3.78 -14.03 -22.21
CA THR A 10 3.56 -13.90 -20.77
C THR A 10 2.15 -13.37 -20.55
N ALA A 11 1.31 -14.16 -19.89
CA ALA A 11 -0.03 -13.75 -19.49
C ALA A 11 0.10 -12.59 -18.49
N ALA A 12 -0.45 -11.43 -18.84
CA ALA A 12 -0.64 -10.34 -17.90
C ALA A 12 -1.55 -10.84 -16.76
N ALA A 13 -1.21 -10.48 -15.52
CA ALA A 13 -2.06 -10.75 -14.36
C ALA A 13 -3.47 -10.17 -14.60
N PRO A 14 -4.53 -10.82 -14.07
CA PRO A 14 -5.89 -10.37 -14.31
C PRO A 14 -6.06 -9.00 -13.67
N VAL A 15 -6.39 -8.01 -14.50
CA VAL A 15 -6.87 -6.70 -14.03
C VAL A 15 -8.20 -6.99 -13.34
N VAL A 16 -8.31 -6.61 -12.07
CA VAL A 16 -9.57 -6.70 -11.31
C VAL A 16 -10.63 -5.97 -12.13
N ALA A 17 -11.65 -6.71 -12.58
CA ALA A 17 -12.80 -6.14 -13.26
C ALA A 17 -13.54 -5.28 -12.22
N HIS A 18 -13.36 -3.96 -12.29
CA HIS A 18 -14.25 -3.03 -11.65
C HIS A 18 -15.53 -2.98 -12.49
N ASP A 19 -16.69 -3.17 -11.87
CA ASP A 19 -17.99 -3.07 -12.53
C ASP A 19 -18.06 -1.73 -13.30
N GLU A 20 -18.28 -1.80 -14.63
CA GLU A 20 -18.19 -0.63 -15.52
C GLU A 20 -19.22 0.48 -15.15
N ASP A 21 -20.25 0.13 -14.38
CA ASP A 21 -21.31 1.02 -13.90
C ASP A 21 -20.89 1.98 -12.76
N ASP A 22 -19.77 1.71 -12.06
CA ASP A 22 -19.25 2.56 -10.97
C ASP A 22 -18.23 3.62 -11.44
N LEU A 23 -17.97 3.70 -12.75
CA LEU A 23 -17.03 4.67 -13.31
C LEU A 23 -17.66 6.06 -13.44
N ILE A 24 -16.99 7.08 -12.91
CA ILE A 24 -17.39 8.48 -13.08
C ILE A 24 -17.30 8.83 -14.57
N GLN A 25 -18.43 9.18 -15.18
CA GLN A 25 -18.46 9.63 -16.57
C GLN A 25 -17.87 11.04 -16.68
N VAL A 26 -16.60 11.14 -17.07
CA VAL A 26 -15.88 12.42 -17.16
C VAL A 26 -16.25 13.18 -18.45
N THR A 27 -17.15 14.15 -18.31
CA THR A 27 -17.58 15.02 -19.43
C THR A 27 -16.49 16.02 -19.86
N PRO A 28 -16.54 16.56 -21.09
CA PRO A 28 -15.63 17.63 -21.51
C PRO A 28 -15.64 18.86 -20.60
N ALA A 29 -16.81 19.20 -20.04
CA ALA A 29 -16.94 20.29 -19.07
C ALA A 29 -16.21 19.99 -17.76
N MET A 30 -16.29 18.75 -17.26
CA MET A 30 -15.55 18.29 -16.10
C MET A 30 -14.04 18.32 -16.34
N LYS A 31 -13.57 17.91 -17.52
CA LYS A 31 -12.14 18.03 -17.91
C LYS A 31 -11.67 19.48 -17.94
N GLN A 32 -12.49 20.37 -18.49
CA GLN A 32 -12.17 21.81 -18.51
C GLN A 32 -12.10 22.38 -17.08
N GLN A 33 -13.01 21.96 -16.21
CA GLN A 33 -13.01 22.37 -14.81
C GLN A 33 -11.80 21.82 -14.05
N ALA A 34 -11.47 20.54 -14.24
CA ALA A 34 -10.28 19.90 -13.69
C ALA A 34 -9.00 20.63 -14.13
N ALA A 35 -8.91 21.05 -15.40
CA ALA A 35 -7.79 21.82 -15.92
C ALA A 35 -7.63 23.19 -15.24
N LYS A 36 -8.73 23.87 -14.90
CA LYS A 36 -8.70 25.13 -14.13
C LYS A 36 -8.15 24.90 -12.72
N PHE A 37 -8.63 23.87 -12.03
CA PHE A 37 -8.13 23.50 -10.70
C PHE A 37 -6.66 23.07 -10.75
N LYS A 38 -6.24 22.31 -11.77
CA LYS A 38 -4.81 21.99 -11.99
C LYS A 38 -3.97 23.25 -12.13
N ALA A 39 -4.41 24.23 -12.93
CA ALA A 39 -3.69 25.48 -13.13
C ALA A 39 -3.58 26.29 -11.82
N ALA A 40 -4.69 26.39 -11.06
CA ALA A 40 -4.69 27.02 -9.74
C ALA A 40 -3.75 26.31 -8.75
N GLY A 41 -3.77 24.97 -8.72
CA GLY A 41 -2.88 24.15 -7.91
C GLY A 41 -1.42 24.33 -8.27
N ASN A 42 -1.09 24.36 -9.56
CA ASN A 42 0.28 24.64 -10.03
C ASN A 42 0.75 26.05 -9.61
N ASN A 43 -0.11 27.07 -9.72
CA ASN A 43 0.20 28.43 -9.28
C ASN A 43 0.43 28.50 -7.77
N ALA A 44 -0.40 27.81 -6.98
CA ALA A 44 -0.22 27.72 -5.54
C ALA A 44 1.07 26.97 -5.16
N PHE A 45 1.39 25.90 -5.88
CA PHE A 45 2.61 25.12 -5.69
C PHE A 45 3.86 25.95 -5.94
N SER A 46 3.92 26.66 -7.08
CA SER A 46 5.04 27.57 -7.39
C SER A 46 5.19 28.71 -6.40
N ALA A 47 4.10 29.10 -5.72
CA ALA A 47 4.12 30.08 -4.63
C ALA A 47 4.45 29.48 -3.24
N GLY A 48 4.84 28.19 -3.16
CA GLY A 48 5.14 27.51 -1.90
C GLY A 48 3.91 27.23 -1.00
N ARG A 49 2.69 27.50 -1.49
CA ARG A 49 1.44 27.31 -0.73
C ARG A 49 0.91 25.90 -0.90
N TYR A 50 1.63 24.93 -0.34
CA TYR A 50 1.37 23.50 -0.58
C TYR A 50 0.01 22.99 -0.06
N TYR A 51 -0.53 23.56 1.02
CA TYR A 51 -1.89 23.24 1.48
C TYR A 51 -2.95 23.68 0.47
N ALA A 52 -2.82 24.91 -0.05
CA ALA A 52 -3.72 25.42 -1.08
C ALA A 52 -3.58 24.62 -2.38
N ALA A 53 -2.35 24.28 -2.79
CA ALA A 53 -2.11 23.44 -3.95
C ALA A 53 -2.77 22.06 -3.81
N THR A 54 -2.65 21.42 -2.64
CA THR A 54 -3.29 20.14 -2.33
C THR A 54 -4.81 20.21 -2.47
N ALA A 55 -5.42 21.28 -1.96
CA ALA A 55 -6.87 21.49 -2.05
C ALA A 55 -7.31 21.61 -3.51
N GLU A 56 -6.60 22.39 -4.33
CA GLU A 56 -6.91 22.55 -5.75
C GLU A 56 -6.72 21.25 -6.55
N PHE A 57 -5.64 20.48 -6.31
CA PHE A 57 -5.49 19.18 -6.96
C PHE A 57 -6.54 18.15 -6.50
N THR A 58 -7.05 18.26 -5.27
CA THR A 58 -8.15 17.41 -4.79
C THR A 58 -9.43 17.72 -5.56
N LYS A 59 -9.78 18.99 -5.75
CA LYS A 59 -10.91 19.39 -6.61
C LYS A 59 -10.73 18.94 -8.06
N ALA A 60 -9.50 18.95 -8.58
CA ALA A 60 -9.20 18.43 -9.92
C ALA A 60 -9.49 16.93 -10.02
N ILE A 61 -9.11 16.15 -9.00
CA ILE A 61 -9.37 14.70 -8.90
C ILE A 61 -10.87 14.41 -8.76
N GLU A 62 -11.61 15.21 -8.00
CA GLU A 62 -13.07 15.09 -7.90
C GLU A 62 -13.76 15.32 -9.25
N CYS A 63 -13.20 16.18 -10.10
CA CYS A 63 -13.72 16.43 -11.45
C CYS A 63 -13.31 15.34 -12.47
N ASP A 64 -12.07 14.87 -12.42
CA ASP A 64 -11.55 13.81 -13.28
C ASP A 64 -10.58 12.92 -12.47
N PRO A 65 -11.06 11.79 -11.94
CA PRO A 65 -10.27 10.92 -11.06
C PRO A 65 -9.27 10.03 -11.83
N TYR A 66 -9.25 10.11 -13.17
CA TYR A 66 -8.45 9.24 -14.03
C TYR A 66 -7.20 9.94 -14.60
N ASP A 67 -7.06 11.26 -14.42
CA ASP A 67 -5.84 11.97 -14.80
C ASP A 67 -4.72 11.76 -13.75
N HIS A 68 -3.82 10.83 -14.04
CA HIS A 68 -2.61 10.55 -13.28
C HIS A 68 -1.76 11.80 -12.92
N ILE A 69 -1.82 12.89 -13.69
CA ILE A 69 -1.06 14.12 -13.43
C ILE A 69 -1.49 14.78 -12.12
N PHE A 70 -2.78 14.74 -11.76
CA PHE A 70 -3.26 15.36 -10.54
C PHE A 70 -2.70 14.66 -9.30
N TYR A 71 -2.67 13.33 -9.30
CA TYR A 71 -2.04 12.55 -8.26
C TYR A 71 -0.52 12.78 -8.21
N SER A 72 0.17 12.85 -9.35
CA SER A 72 1.60 13.19 -9.39
C SER A 72 1.92 14.55 -8.77
N ASN A 73 1.05 15.54 -9.00
CA ASN A 73 1.22 16.90 -8.47
C ASN A 73 0.84 16.99 -6.99
N ARG A 74 -0.26 16.34 -6.57
CA ARG A 74 -0.67 16.31 -5.17
C ARG A 74 0.30 15.51 -4.30
N SER A 75 0.86 14.42 -4.83
CA SER A 75 1.99 13.69 -4.22
C SER A 75 3.17 14.63 -3.93
N ALA A 76 3.52 15.51 -4.88
CA ALA A 76 4.58 16.50 -4.69
C ALA A 76 4.25 17.50 -3.56
N CYS A 77 2.99 17.93 -3.46
CA CYS A 77 2.54 18.81 -2.39
C CYS A 77 2.68 18.13 -1.03
N TYR A 78 2.19 16.89 -0.91
CA TYR A 78 2.33 16.11 0.32
C TYR A 78 3.79 15.86 0.70
N ALA A 79 4.66 15.63 -0.27
CA ALA A 79 6.08 15.45 0.00
C ALA A 79 6.76 16.72 0.55
N ASN A 80 6.35 17.92 0.10
CA ASN A 80 6.82 19.20 0.64
C ASN A 80 6.18 19.56 2.00
N LEU A 81 5.12 18.85 2.39
CA LEU A 81 4.45 18.99 3.69
C LEU A 81 4.88 17.92 4.69
N ASP A 82 5.91 17.14 4.37
CA ASP A 82 6.39 15.96 5.12
C ASP A 82 5.30 14.89 5.38
N GLN A 83 4.24 14.90 4.57
CA GLN A 83 3.14 13.92 4.62
C GLN A 83 3.48 12.72 3.71
N HIS A 84 4.59 12.03 3.99
CA HIS A 84 5.17 11.02 3.09
C HIS A 84 4.25 9.84 2.81
N SER A 85 3.43 9.40 3.78
CA SER A 85 2.44 8.33 3.58
C SER A 85 1.42 8.69 2.49
N LYS A 86 0.84 9.90 2.58
CA LYS A 86 -0.10 10.41 1.56
C LYS A 86 0.59 10.63 0.21
N ALA A 87 1.84 11.11 0.22
CA ALA A 87 2.63 11.26 -1.00
C ALA A 87 2.86 9.91 -1.71
N CYS A 88 3.13 8.84 -0.95
CA CYS A 88 3.27 7.48 -1.48
C CYS A 88 1.95 6.97 -2.07
N ALA A 89 0.83 7.16 -1.38
CA ALA A 89 -0.49 6.74 -1.86
C ALA A 89 -0.84 7.39 -3.21
N ASP A 90 -0.68 8.71 -3.32
CA ASP A 90 -0.90 9.43 -4.58
C ASP A 90 0.08 9.00 -5.68
N ALA A 91 1.35 8.75 -5.34
CA ALA A 91 2.33 8.28 -6.32
C ALA A 91 2.01 6.88 -6.86
N ARG A 92 1.54 5.96 -6.00
CA ARG A 92 1.06 4.64 -6.43
C ARG A 92 -0.15 4.77 -7.33
N ARG A 93 -1.13 5.60 -6.95
CA ARG A 93 -2.31 5.85 -7.78
C ARG A 93 -1.97 6.44 -9.15
N CYS A 94 -0.97 7.33 -9.20
CA CYS A 94 -0.42 7.85 -10.45
C CYS A 94 0.14 6.73 -11.35
N ILE A 95 0.93 5.80 -10.77
CA ILE A 95 1.52 4.66 -11.50
C ILE A 95 0.44 3.65 -11.94
N GLU A 96 -0.57 3.40 -11.11
CA GLU A 96 -1.71 2.54 -11.48
C GLU A 96 -2.45 3.08 -12.71
N LEU A 97 -2.74 4.38 -12.72
CA LEU A 97 -3.43 5.04 -13.84
C LEU A 97 -2.54 5.14 -15.08
N ARG A 98 -1.23 5.34 -14.90
CA ARG A 98 -0.29 5.43 -16.01
C ARG A 98 1.08 4.78 -15.72
N PRO A 99 1.22 3.47 -15.96
CA PRO A 99 2.44 2.73 -15.66
C PRO A 99 3.68 3.10 -16.47
N ASP A 100 3.51 3.79 -17.60
CA ASP A 100 4.58 4.29 -18.49
C ASP A 100 4.97 5.76 -18.18
N PHE A 101 4.45 6.35 -17.11
CA PHE A 101 4.83 7.69 -16.68
C PHE A 101 5.97 7.66 -15.67
N ALA A 102 7.21 7.81 -16.15
CA ALA A 102 8.43 7.77 -15.33
C ALA A 102 8.39 8.70 -14.09
N LYS A 103 7.77 9.88 -14.20
CA LYS A 103 7.65 10.83 -13.09
C LYS A 103 6.82 10.27 -11.92
N GLY A 104 5.87 9.36 -12.16
CA GLY A 104 5.14 8.67 -11.11
C GLY A 104 6.08 7.85 -10.21
N TYR A 105 7.02 7.13 -10.80
CA TYR A 105 8.06 6.40 -10.09
C TYR A 105 9.03 7.33 -9.36
N SER A 106 9.40 8.48 -9.96
CA SER A 106 10.22 9.48 -9.26
C SER A 106 9.52 10.03 -8.01
N ARG A 107 8.20 10.28 -8.08
CA ARG A 107 7.40 10.71 -6.92
C ARG A 107 7.38 9.64 -5.84
N LEU A 108 7.15 8.38 -6.22
CA LEU A 108 7.10 7.26 -5.27
C LEU A 108 8.46 7.04 -4.60
N GLY A 109 9.54 6.99 -5.38
CA GLY A 109 10.91 6.84 -4.87
C GLY A 109 11.29 7.96 -3.91
N PHE A 110 10.98 9.22 -4.26
CA PHE A 110 11.27 10.36 -3.38
C PHE A 110 10.49 10.30 -2.06
N ALA A 111 9.19 10.00 -2.13
CA ALA A 111 8.35 9.90 -0.93
C ALA A 111 8.80 8.76 -0.01
N LEU A 112 9.16 7.59 -0.56
CA LEU A 112 9.68 6.46 0.21
C LEU A 112 11.06 6.75 0.81
N PHE A 113 11.93 7.42 0.05
CA PHE A 113 13.25 7.83 0.52
C PHE A 113 13.14 8.77 1.72
N LYS A 114 12.29 9.80 1.64
CA LYS A 114 12.04 10.71 2.76
C LYS A 114 11.38 10.03 3.96
N ALA A 115 10.55 9.02 3.72
CA ALA A 115 9.99 8.18 4.78
C ALA A 115 10.99 7.17 5.38
N GLY A 116 12.24 7.10 4.88
CA GLY A 116 13.26 6.17 5.36
C GLY A 116 13.14 4.73 4.84
N PHE A 117 12.21 4.47 3.92
CA PHE A 117 12.02 3.16 3.28
C PHE A 117 12.94 3.02 2.07
N LEU A 118 14.25 2.96 2.35
CA LEU A 118 15.31 3.06 1.35
C LEU A 118 15.25 1.95 0.29
N HIS A 119 15.03 0.70 0.68
CA HIS A 119 14.90 -0.41 -0.29
C HIS A 119 13.70 -0.22 -1.23
N ASP A 120 12.54 0.15 -0.71
CA ASP A 120 11.35 0.36 -1.52
C ASP A 120 11.52 1.59 -2.43
N ALA A 121 12.24 2.61 -1.96
CA ALA A 121 12.62 3.76 -2.78
C ALA A 121 13.51 3.35 -3.96
N MET A 122 14.55 2.54 -3.69
CA MET A 122 15.43 1.99 -4.72
C MET A 122 14.64 1.20 -5.77
N ASN A 123 13.74 0.32 -5.33
CA ASN A 123 12.89 -0.46 -6.23
C ASN A 123 11.99 0.44 -7.08
N ALA A 124 11.37 1.47 -6.49
CA ALA A 124 10.57 2.43 -7.23
C ALA A 124 11.42 3.17 -8.30
N TYR A 125 12.63 3.62 -7.95
CA TYR A 125 13.52 4.26 -8.92
C TYR A 125 13.97 3.31 -10.02
N GLU A 126 14.34 2.07 -9.70
CA GLU A 126 14.74 1.05 -10.67
C GLU A 126 13.61 0.73 -11.65
N ARG A 127 12.37 0.57 -11.15
CA ARG A 127 11.17 0.43 -11.99
C ARG A 127 10.93 1.67 -12.86
N GLY A 128 11.18 2.87 -12.35
CA GLY A 128 11.13 4.09 -13.16
C GLY A 128 12.15 4.09 -14.30
N LEU A 129 13.35 3.58 -14.04
CA LEU A 129 14.42 3.49 -15.03
C LEU A 129 14.18 2.42 -16.10
N THR A 130 13.32 1.43 -15.85
CA THR A 130 12.87 0.52 -16.93
C THR A 130 11.94 1.23 -17.91
N VAL A 131 11.24 2.29 -17.47
CA VAL A 131 10.35 3.12 -18.29
C VAL A 131 11.14 4.21 -19.02
N ASP A 132 11.99 4.94 -18.29
CA ASP A 132 12.86 6.00 -18.85
C ASP A 132 14.30 5.84 -18.31
N PRO A 133 15.16 5.08 -19.01
CA PRO A 133 16.51 4.77 -18.55
C PRO A 133 17.45 5.97 -18.43
N LYS A 134 17.12 7.12 -19.04
CA LYS A 134 17.96 8.33 -19.08
C LYS A 134 17.43 9.44 -18.16
N ASN A 135 16.45 9.13 -17.31
CA ASN A 135 15.86 10.12 -16.44
C ASN A 135 16.80 10.50 -15.29
N ASN A 136 17.37 11.71 -15.33
CA ASN A 136 18.32 12.17 -14.31
C ASN A 136 17.75 12.11 -12.88
N ASN A 137 16.48 12.48 -12.67
CA ASN A 137 15.88 12.45 -11.33
C ASN A 137 15.81 11.03 -10.75
N LEU A 138 15.56 10.02 -11.60
CA LEU A 138 15.52 8.62 -11.18
C LEU A 138 16.94 8.09 -10.90
N ILE A 139 17.91 8.45 -11.74
CA ILE A 139 19.33 8.06 -11.56
C ILE A 139 19.89 8.65 -10.27
N GLU A 140 19.69 9.96 -10.07
CA GLU A 140 20.14 10.68 -8.87
C GLU A 140 19.45 10.12 -7.62
N GLY A 141 18.13 10.00 -7.64
CA GLY A 141 17.36 9.45 -6.52
C GLY A 141 17.78 8.01 -6.15
N LEU A 142 18.08 7.16 -7.14
CA LEU A 142 18.61 5.81 -6.90
C LEU A 142 20.00 5.86 -6.27
N GLY A 143 20.87 6.77 -6.72
CA GLY A 143 22.20 6.99 -6.15
C GLY A 143 22.13 7.42 -4.70
N GLU A 144 21.31 8.42 -4.38
CA GLU A 144 21.07 8.90 -3.01
C GLU A 144 20.53 7.78 -2.11
N ALA A 145 19.54 7.02 -2.59
CA ALA A 145 18.97 5.91 -1.83
C ALA A 145 20.00 4.81 -1.54
N LYS A 146 20.85 4.47 -2.52
CA LYS A 146 21.94 3.50 -2.33
C LYS A 146 22.99 3.97 -1.32
N LEU A 147 23.37 5.24 -1.38
CA LEU A 147 24.32 5.81 -0.42
C LEU A 147 23.75 5.82 1.01
N ALA A 148 22.49 6.23 1.16
CA ALA A 148 21.80 6.19 2.44
C ALA A 148 21.68 4.76 2.98
N GLN A 149 21.38 3.77 2.13
CA GLN A 149 21.28 2.37 2.54
C GLN A 149 22.65 1.86 3.02
N LYS A 150 23.71 2.14 2.27
CA LYS A 150 25.06 1.75 2.63
C LYS A 150 25.46 2.36 3.98
N ALA A 151 25.20 3.66 4.19
CA ALA A 151 25.49 4.32 5.45
C ALA A 151 24.72 3.68 6.62
N LYS A 152 23.44 3.33 6.42
CA LYS A 152 22.62 2.65 7.42
C LYS A 152 23.15 1.26 7.78
N ILE A 153 23.57 0.48 6.78
CA ILE A 153 24.17 -0.85 6.97
C ILE A 153 25.48 -0.74 7.76
N GLU A 154 26.37 0.17 7.37
CA GLU A 154 27.65 0.35 8.05
C GLU A 154 27.46 0.82 9.50
N ALA A 155 26.50 1.72 9.74
CA ALA A 155 26.13 2.11 11.10
C ALA A 155 25.58 0.93 11.91
N ALA A 156 24.73 0.08 11.32
CA ALA A 156 24.20 -1.12 11.97
C ALA A 156 25.32 -2.11 12.34
N LYS A 157 26.25 -2.40 11.42
CA LYS A 157 27.42 -3.27 11.68
C LYS A 157 28.27 -2.75 12.84
N LEU A 158 28.58 -1.46 12.83
CA LEU A 158 29.38 -0.82 13.89
C LEU A 158 28.68 -0.92 15.25
N SER A 159 27.35 -0.70 15.27
CA SER A 159 26.57 -0.74 16.51
C SER A 159 26.43 -2.14 17.11
N ALA A 160 26.51 -3.18 16.28
CA ALA A 160 26.12 -4.53 16.69
C ALA A 160 27.29 -5.43 17.15
N GLN A 161 28.56 -4.97 17.10
CA GLN A 161 29.74 -5.84 17.31
C GLN A 161 29.62 -7.19 16.54
N MET A 162 28.97 -7.16 15.37
CA MET A 162 28.65 -8.36 14.59
C MET A 162 29.79 -8.65 13.62
N ASP A 163 30.92 -9.11 14.15
CA ASP A 163 32.08 -9.45 13.31
C ASP A 163 31.88 -10.74 12.50
N ASN A 164 30.82 -11.53 12.74
CA ASN A 164 30.64 -12.84 12.09
C ASN A 164 29.18 -13.27 11.87
N VAL A 165 28.31 -12.39 11.39
CA VAL A 165 27.04 -12.83 10.81
C VAL A 165 26.96 -12.36 9.36
N THR A 166 27.25 -13.28 8.44
CA THR A 166 26.79 -13.17 7.05
C THR A 166 25.27 -13.19 7.06
N LEU A 167 24.65 -12.01 6.93
CA LEU A 167 23.19 -11.81 6.91
C LEU A 167 22.52 -12.32 5.62
N ASP A 168 23.08 -13.36 4.99
CA ASP A 168 22.53 -14.03 3.78
C ASP A 168 21.46 -15.06 4.13
N GLU A 169 21.14 -15.26 5.41
CA GLU A 169 20.07 -16.16 5.82
C GLU A 169 18.71 -15.46 5.74
N HIS A 170 17.75 -16.15 5.12
CA HIS A 170 16.39 -15.67 4.89
C HIS A 170 15.63 -15.59 6.22
N VAL A 171 15.83 -14.53 6.99
CA VAL A 171 15.10 -14.30 8.25
C VAL A 171 13.75 -13.67 7.94
N ILE A 172 12.69 -14.30 8.46
CA ILE A 172 11.32 -13.79 8.42
C ILE A 172 10.94 -13.40 9.86
N GLY A 173 10.66 -12.11 10.05
CA GLY A 173 10.02 -11.60 11.26
C GLY A 173 8.51 -11.68 11.09
N ILE A 174 7.81 -12.28 12.06
CA ILE A 174 6.36 -12.41 12.04
C ILE A 174 5.82 -11.81 13.34
N ASP A 175 4.96 -10.79 13.21
CA ASP A 175 4.16 -10.29 14.31
C ASP A 175 2.70 -10.69 14.07
N LEU A 176 2.21 -11.64 14.88
CA LEU A 176 0.83 -12.14 14.85
C LEU A 176 -0.06 -11.36 15.82
N GLY A 177 0.14 -10.05 15.92
CA GLY A 177 -0.63 -9.18 16.79
C GLY A 177 -2.14 -9.38 16.67
N THR A 178 -2.82 -9.23 17.79
CA THR A 178 -4.25 -9.57 17.90
C THR A 178 -5.19 -8.54 17.26
N THR A 179 -4.65 -7.38 16.87
CA THR A 179 -5.38 -6.27 16.22
C THR A 179 -4.85 -5.99 14.83
N TYR A 180 -3.53 -6.03 14.70
CA TYR A 180 -2.80 -5.90 13.45
C TYR A 180 -1.70 -6.93 13.44
N SER A 181 -1.40 -7.46 12.27
CA SER A 181 -0.25 -8.32 12.02
C SER A 181 0.66 -7.72 10.95
N CYS A 182 1.93 -8.11 10.98
CA CYS A 182 2.86 -7.78 9.91
C CYS A 182 3.88 -8.90 9.70
N VAL A 183 4.47 -8.92 8.52
CA VAL A 183 5.56 -9.82 8.17
C VAL A 183 6.69 -8.95 7.65
N SER A 184 7.90 -9.19 8.14
CA SER A 184 9.11 -8.53 7.65
C SER A 184 10.12 -9.56 7.16
N VAL A 185 10.92 -9.17 6.17
CA VAL A 185 12.10 -9.93 5.76
C VAL A 185 13.35 -9.16 6.15
N TRP A 186 14.33 -9.83 6.72
CA TRP A 186 15.64 -9.21 6.94
C TRP A 186 16.42 -9.21 5.63
N ARG A 187 16.78 -8.04 5.12
CA ARG A 187 17.63 -7.89 3.93
C ARG A 187 18.45 -6.61 4.10
N ASN A 188 19.63 -6.56 3.47
CA ASN A 188 20.43 -5.33 3.42
C ASN A 188 20.62 -4.67 4.81
N GLY A 189 20.87 -5.49 5.84
CA GLY A 189 21.14 -5.01 7.21
C GLY A 189 19.95 -4.41 7.97
N GLU A 190 18.72 -4.55 7.49
CA GLU A 190 17.53 -4.10 8.21
C GLU A 190 16.31 -5.00 8.02
N ALA A 191 15.34 -4.87 8.94
CA ALA A 191 14.03 -5.51 8.81
C ALA A 191 13.15 -4.70 7.85
N HIS A 192 12.74 -5.32 6.75
CA HIS A 192 11.81 -4.73 5.78
C HIS A 192 10.40 -5.28 5.99
N VAL A 193 9.50 -4.47 6.55
CA VAL A 193 8.10 -4.83 6.71
C VAL A 193 7.41 -4.84 5.34
N LEU A 194 6.87 -5.99 4.96
CA LEU A 194 6.19 -6.19 3.68
C LEU A 194 4.85 -5.44 3.66
N THR A 195 4.47 -4.96 2.48
CA THR A 195 3.16 -4.36 2.26
C THR A 195 2.13 -5.44 1.98
N ASN A 196 0.91 -5.25 2.48
CA ASN A 196 -0.24 -6.08 2.13
C ASN A 196 -0.76 -5.71 0.72
N ALA A 197 -1.81 -6.39 0.26
CA ALA A 197 -2.41 -6.14 -1.06
C ALA A 197 -2.91 -4.70 -1.27
N GLU A 198 -3.22 -3.98 -0.18
CA GLU A 198 -3.67 -2.57 -0.21
C GLU A 198 -2.49 -1.58 -0.11
N GLY A 199 -1.26 -2.07 0.04
CA GLY A 199 -0.05 -1.26 0.15
C GLY A 199 0.30 -0.83 1.58
N ASP A 200 -0.43 -1.30 2.59
CA ASP A 200 -0.19 -1.01 4.01
C ASP A 200 0.81 -1.98 4.63
N ARG A 201 1.61 -1.52 5.60
CA ARG A 201 2.63 -2.33 6.28
C ARG A 201 2.11 -3.11 7.49
N THR A 202 0.82 -2.95 7.81
CA THR A 202 0.14 -3.70 8.86
C THR A 202 -1.20 -4.14 8.31
N THR A 203 -1.57 -5.39 8.54
CA THR A 203 -2.86 -5.94 8.12
C THR A 203 -3.76 -6.03 9.34
N PRO A 204 -4.96 -5.41 9.34
CA PRO A 204 -5.87 -5.55 10.47
C PRO A 204 -6.33 -7.01 10.59
N SER A 205 -6.47 -7.50 11.83
CA SER A 205 -6.85 -8.89 12.14
C SER A 205 -8.36 -9.12 11.91
N TRP A 206 -8.76 -9.05 10.65
CA TRP A 206 -10.12 -9.22 10.14
C TRP A 206 -10.14 -10.31 9.08
N VAL A 207 -11.15 -11.18 9.12
CA VAL A 207 -11.37 -12.23 8.12
C VAL A 207 -12.84 -12.26 7.74
N ALA A 208 -13.16 -12.20 6.46
CA ALA A 208 -14.54 -12.34 5.98
C ALA A 208 -14.67 -13.55 5.09
N PHE A 209 -15.74 -14.33 5.27
CA PHE A 209 -16.09 -15.46 4.43
C PHE A 209 -17.23 -15.03 3.49
N THR A 210 -17.02 -15.23 2.19
CA THR A 210 -17.94 -14.88 1.12
C THR A 210 -18.09 -16.09 0.19
N GLU A 211 -19.11 -16.09 -0.68
CA GLU A 211 -19.29 -17.13 -1.71
C GLU A 211 -18.08 -17.23 -2.66
N GLN A 212 -17.37 -16.13 -2.86
CA GLN A 212 -16.18 -16.05 -3.72
C GLN A 212 -14.90 -16.49 -3.01
N GLY A 213 -14.98 -16.77 -1.70
CA GLY A 213 -13.86 -17.20 -0.87
C GLY A 213 -13.57 -16.28 0.31
N ARG A 214 -12.35 -16.39 0.82
CA ARG A 214 -11.91 -15.73 2.06
C ARG A 214 -11.20 -14.40 1.78
N LEU A 215 -11.67 -13.33 2.40
CA LEU A 215 -11.03 -12.01 2.42
C LEU A 215 -10.30 -11.81 3.75
N VAL A 216 -9.21 -11.03 3.74
CA VAL A 216 -8.38 -10.72 4.92
C VAL A 216 -8.04 -9.22 4.93
N GLY A 217 -7.88 -8.64 6.11
CA GLY A 217 -7.42 -7.26 6.25
C GLY A 217 -8.51 -6.24 5.93
N ASP A 218 -8.16 -5.14 5.27
CA ASP A 218 -9.12 -4.06 4.97
C ASP A 218 -10.23 -4.50 4.02
N ALA A 219 -9.96 -5.44 3.10
CA ALA A 219 -11.00 -6.05 2.27
C ALA A 219 -12.07 -6.75 3.12
N ALA A 220 -11.67 -7.49 4.16
CA ALA A 220 -12.61 -8.08 5.12
C ALA A 220 -13.28 -7.01 5.98
N LYS A 221 -12.56 -5.97 6.40
CA LYS A 221 -13.11 -4.87 7.19
C LYS A 221 -14.24 -4.14 6.47
N ARG A 222 -14.17 -3.97 5.14
CA ARG A 222 -15.23 -3.37 4.33
C ARG A 222 -16.51 -4.24 4.31
N GLN A 223 -16.41 -5.55 4.53
CA GLN A 223 -17.55 -6.46 4.59
C GLN A 223 -18.37 -6.32 5.87
N ALA A 224 -17.83 -5.70 6.92
CA ALA A 224 -18.46 -5.64 8.25
C ALA A 224 -19.89 -5.07 8.26
N ALA A 225 -20.17 -4.13 7.35
CA ALA A 225 -21.48 -3.49 7.25
C ALA A 225 -22.51 -4.30 6.46
N ILE A 226 -22.07 -5.15 5.53
CA ILE A 226 -22.93 -5.86 4.56
C ILE A 226 -23.01 -7.37 4.80
N ASN A 227 -21.96 -7.95 5.40
CA ASN A 227 -21.85 -9.35 5.75
C ASN A 227 -21.36 -9.51 7.21
N PRO A 228 -22.10 -8.96 8.19
CA PRO A 228 -21.65 -8.88 9.58
C PRO A 228 -21.52 -10.25 10.26
N LYS A 229 -22.35 -11.23 9.87
CA LYS A 229 -22.38 -12.59 10.44
C LYS A 229 -21.19 -13.45 10.04
N ASN A 230 -20.60 -13.21 8.86
CA ASN A 230 -19.43 -13.95 8.37
C ASN A 230 -18.15 -13.10 8.30
N THR A 231 -18.15 -11.92 8.94
CA THR A 231 -16.98 -11.05 9.05
C THR A 231 -16.45 -11.03 10.48
N LEU A 232 -15.34 -11.73 10.71
CA LEU A 232 -14.73 -11.95 12.01
C LEU A 232 -13.71 -10.86 12.34
N PHE A 233 -13.83 -10.29 13.53
CA PHE A 233 -12.92 -9.28 14.08
C PHE A 233 -12.96 -9.29 15.61
N ASN A 234 -12.00 -8.64 16.27
CA ASN A 234 -11.93 -8.55 17.73
C ASN A 234 -11.90 -9.91 18.48
N ILE A 235 -11.51 -11.01 17.81
CA ILE A 235 -11.38 -12.35 18.42
C ILE A 235 -10.50 -12.36 19.67
N LYS A 236 -9.55 -11.42 19.73
CA LYS A 236 -8.71 -11.13 20.91
C LYS A 236 -9.47 -10.97 22.23
N ARG A 237 -10.75 -10.62 22.16
CA ARG A 237 -11.64 -10.45 23.30
C ARG A 237 -12.02 -11.77 23.98
N ILE A 238 -12.03 -12.87 23.23
CA ILE A 238 -12.52 -14.18 23.68
C ILE A 238 -11.44 -15.27 23.61
N ILE A 239 -10.35 -15.04 22.85
CA ILE A 239 -9.28 -16.02 22.69
C ILE A 239 -8.61 -16.32 24.04
N GLY A 240 -8.46 -17.61 24.35
CA GLY A 240 -7.85 -18.09 25.59
C GLY A 240 -8.73 -18.01 26.85
N ARG A 241 -9.99 -17.57 26.73
CA ARG A 241 -10.96 -17.51 27.84
C ARG A 241 -11.98 -18.66 27.76
N GLN A 242 -12.73 -18.87 28.84
CA GLN A 242 -13.91 -19.74 28.82
C GLN A 242 -15.12 -18.99 28.26
N TYR A 243 -16.00 -19.72 27.56
CA TYR A 243 -17.22 -19.18 26.97
C TYR A 243 -18.10 -18.49 28.02
N SER A 244 -18.22 -19.11 29.20
CA SER A 244 -18.97 -18.59 30.35
C SER A 244 -18.45 -17.25 30.86
N GLU A 245 -17.19 -16.89 30.59
CA GLU A 245 -16.57 -15.65 31.03
C GLU A 245 -16.76 -14.51 30.02
N CYS A 246 -17.27 -14.79 28.81
CA CYS A 246 -17.24 -13.86 27.68
C CYS A 246 -18.57 -13.11 27.44
N ALA A 247 -19.56 -13.22 28.33
CA ALA A 247 -20.93 -12.76 28.09
C ALA A 247 -21.02 -11.33 27.53
N GLN A 248 -20.30 -10.37 28.14
CA GLN A 248 -20.29 -8.98 27.70
C GLN A 248 -19.65 -8.79 26.32
N GLU A 249 -18.60 -9.55 26.01
CA GLU A 249 -17.96 -9.49 24.70
C GLU A 249 -18.81 -10.14 23.60
N LEU A 250 -19.52 -11.22 23.93
CA LEU A 250 -20.43 -11.90 23.02
C LEU A 250 -21.58 -11.00 22.56
N GLU A 251 -22.11 -10.14 23.44
CA GLU A 251 -23.14 -9.14 23.09
C GLU A 251 -22.69 -8.15 22.02
N LEU A 252 -21.39 -7.89 21.91
CA LEU A 252 -20.81 -6.94 20.96
C LEU A 252 -20.38 -7.59 19.64
N MET A 253 -20.44 -8.92 19.55
CA MET A 253 -20.04 -9.66 18.36
C MET A 253 -21.23 -9.87 17.43
N PRO A 254 -21.14 -9.44 16.15
CA PRO A 254 -22.24 -9.60 15.21
C PRO A 254 -22.36 -11.04 14.66
N PHE A 255 -21.33 -11.86 14.84
CA PHE A 255 -21.23 -13.24 14.37
C PHE A 255 -21.46 -14.25 15.50
N ASP A 256 -21.78 -15.48 15.13
CA ASP A 256 -22.23 -16.47 16.09
C ASP A 256 -21.05 -17.12 16.81
N VAL A 257 -21.09 -17.10 18.14
CA VAL A 257 -20.12 -17.77 19.01
C VAL A 257 -20.86 -18.72 19.93
N LYS A 258 -20.46 -19.99 19.90
CA LYS A 258 -21.03 -21.07 20.69
C LYS A 258 -20.02 -21.65 21.66
N GLU A 259 -20.50 -22.26 22.72
CA GLU A 259 -19.67 -23.06 23.60
C GLU A 259 -19.22 -24.32 22.86
N GLY A 260 -17.91 -24.54 22.83
CA GLY A 260 -17.27 -25.71 22.24
C GLY A 260 -16.68 -26.64 23.29
N GLU A 261 -15.89 -27.59 22.82
CA GLU A 261 -15.23 -28.58 23.68
C GLU A 261 -14.34 -27.91 24.74
N GLY A 262 -14.44 -28.40 25.98
CA GLY A 262 -13.71 -27.85 27.12
C GLY A 262 -14.19 -26.48 27.59
N GLY A 263 -15.38 -26.04 27.16
CA GLY A 263 -15.96 -24.74 27.55
C GLY A 263 -15.36 -23.56 26.78
N LYS A 264 -14.64 -23.80 25.68
CA LYS A 264 -14.00 -22.75 24.88
C LYS A 264 -15.01 -22.06 23.96
N PRO A 265 -14.90 -20.75 23.74
CA PRO A 265 -15.71 -20.07 22.73
C PRO A 265 -15.26 -20.47 21.32
N ILE A 266 -16.21 -20.92 20.50
CA ILE A 266 -16.01 -21.31 19.10
C ILE A 266 -16.86 -20.42 18.21
N VAL A 267 -16.22 -19.76 17.26
CA VAL A 267 -16.90 -18.95 16.25
C VAL A 267 -17.45 -19.86 15.15
N SER A 268 -18.70 -19.67 14.77
CA SER A 268 -19.35 -20.33 13.63
C SER A 268 -19.52 -19.32 12.51
N VAL A 269 -19.23 -19.74 11.27
CA VAL A 269 -19.45 -18.95 10.06
C VAL A 269 -20.19 -19.81 9.05
N ASP A 270 -21.11 -19.19 8.32
CA ASP A 270 -21.81 -19.80 7.20
C ASP A 270 -21.00 -19.53 5.92
N VAL A 271 -20.62 -20.59 5.22
CA VAL A 271 -19.77 -20.55 4.01
C VAL A 271 -20.43 -21.32 2.88
#